data_AF-A0A2V9HB13-F1
#
_entry.id   AF-A0A2V9HB13-F1
#
_cell.length_a   1.000
_cell.length_b   1.000
_cell.length_c   1.000
_cell.angle_alpha   90.00
_cell.angle_beta   90.00
_cell.angle_gamma   90.00
#
_symmetry.space_group_name_H-M   'P 1'
#
loop_
_entity.id
_entity.type
_entity.pdbx_description
1 polymer ?
#
loop_
_entity_poly.entity_id
_entity_poly.type
_entity_poly.pdbx_seq_one_letter_code
_entity_poly.pdbx_strand_id
1 'polypeptide(L)'
;MRIVVQIQFTNSYGPYIIRPTGSRSGSPKGFVPRPYDFWKDFDVQVSSGDQKLRPISSYGRPNFGCSEEGGCILTGATLQFDFSVEPFASGSATVDVLPPEGDPVTLDFDLDHLR
;
A
#
# COMPACT_ATOMS: atom_id res chain seq x y z
N MET A 1 7.11 2.54 17.73
CA MET A 1 7.74 1.93 16.53
C MET A 1 6.99 2.40 15.30
N ARG A 2 7.70 2.71 14.20
CA ARG A 2 7.09 3.15 12.94
C ARG A 2 7.34 2.12 11.86
N ILE A 3 6.27 1.69 11.19
CA ILE A 3 6.32 0.81 10.02
C ILE A 3 5.87 1.62 8.81
N VAL A 4 6.64 1.57 7.73
CA VAL A 4 6.35 2.27 6.47
C VAL A 4 6.20 1.23 5.37
N VAL A 5 5.04 1.23 4.72
CA VAL A 5 4.75 0.38 3.55
C VAL A 5 4.77 1.27 2.32
N GLN A 6 5.67 0.96 1.38
CA GLN A 6 5.75 1.65 0.09
C GLN A 6 5.18 0.75 -0.99
N ILE A 7 4.04 1.15 -1.54
CA ILE A 7 3.43 0.50 -2.70
C ILE A 7 4.01 1.17 -3.93
N GLN A 8 4.62 0.38 -4.82
CA GLN A 8 5.14 0.84 -6.10
C GLN A 8 4.33 0.21 -7.22
N PHE A 9 3.96 1.00 -8.23
CA PHE A 9 3.33 0.46 -9.42
C PHE A 9 4.30 -0.41 -10.22
N THR A 10 3.71 -1.40 -10.89
CA THR A 10 4.41 -2.34 -11.76
C THR A 10 3.82 -2.27 -13.17
N ASN A 11 4.40 -3.01 -14.11
CA ASN A 11 3.87 -3.11 -15.47
C ASN A 11 2.45 -3.71 -15.51
N SER A 12 2.12 -4.62 -14.57
CA SER A 12 0.80 -5.24 -14.46
C SER A 12 -0.15 -4.48 -13.54
N TYR A 13 0.37 -3.67 -12.62
CA TYR A 13 -0.40 -2.84 -11.70
C TYR A 13 0.02 -1.37 -11.80
N GLY A 14 -0.48 -0.71 -12.85
CA GLY A 14 -0.05 0.63 -13.24
C GLY A 14 -0.97 1.78 -12.78
N PRO A 15 -0.59 3.02 -13.16
CA PRO A 15 -1.33 4.24 -12.85
C PRO A 15 -2.64 4.41 -13.64
N TYR A 16 -2.87 3.58 -14.66
CA TYR A 16 -4.09 3.59 -15.46
C TYR A 16 -4.83 2.28 -15.30
N ILE A 17 -6.15 2.37 -15.26
CA ILE A 17 -7.06 1.23 -15.23
C ILE A 17 -7.95 1.24 -16.45
N ILE A 18 -8.36 0.05 -16.88
CA ILE A 18 -9.25 -0.11 -18.02
C ILE A 18 -10.70 0.01 -17.53
N ARG A 19 -11.44 0.99 -18.05
CA ARG A 19 -12.87 1.17 -17.77
C ARG A 19 -13.69 1.36 -19.05
N PRO A 20 -14.98 1.00 -19.06
CA PRO A 20 -15.88 1.36 -20.16
C PRO A 20 -15.90 2.88 -20.34
N THR A 21 -15.84 3.36 -21.58
CA THR A 21 -15.90 4.80 -21.90
C THR A 21 -17.31 5.39 -21.80
N GLY A 22 -18.32 4.56 -21.54
CA GLY A 22 -19.70 4.97 -21.35
C GLY A 22 -20.51 3.89 -20.63
N SER A 23 -21.74 4.25 -20.28
CA SER A 23 -22.64 3.42 -19.47
C SER A 23 -23.44 2.40 -20.30
N ARG A 24 -23.29 2.40 -21.63
CA ARG A 24 -24.03 1.50 -22.52
C ARG A 24 -23.38 0.12 -22.54
N SER A 25 -24.19 -0.92 -22.59
CA SER A 25 -23.71 -2.27 -22.85
C SER A 25 -22.95 -2.29 -24.18
N GLY A 26 -21.71 -2.81 -24.17
CA GLY A 26 -20.83 -2.84 -25.35
C GLY A 26 -19.99 -1.59 -25.58
N SER A 27 -19.97 -0.61 -24.65
CA SER A 27 -19.08 0.55 -24.76
C SER A 27 -17.60 0.12 -24.88
N PRO A 28 -16.81 0.80 -25.74
CA PRO A 28 -15.38 0.56 -25.83
C PRO A 28 -14.68 0.70 -24.47
N LYS A 29 -13.57 -0.02 -24.30
CA LYS A 29 -12.71 0.10 -23.13
C LYS A 29 -11.66 1.18 -23.37
N GLY A 30 -11.48 2.08 -22.41
CA GLY A 30 -10.46 3.12 -22.41
C GLY A 30 -9.59 3.05 -21.16
N PHE A 31 -8.45 3.73 -21.20
CA PHE A 31 -7.58 3.92 -20.05
C PHE A 31 -7.97 5.18 -19.31
N VAL A 32 -8.19 5.07 -18.01
CA VAL A 32 -8.41 6.22 -17.12
C VAL A 32 -7.41 6.18 -15.96
N PRO A 33 -7.00 7.34 -15.41
CA PRO A 33 -6.17 7.36 -14.22
C PRO A 33 -6.81 6.57 -13.07
N ARG A 34 -5.98 5.82 -12.35
CA ARG A 34 -6.37 5.16 -11.10
C ARG A 34 -6.77 6.23 -10.07
N PRO A 35 -7.78 5.96 -9.21
CA PRO A 35 -8.12 6.87 -8.10
C PRO A 35 -6.91 7.16 -7.21
N TYR A 36 -6.79 8.39 -6.72
CA TYR A 36 -5.66 8.81 -5.87
C TYR A 36 -5.63 8.12 -4.50
N ASP A 37 -6.75 7.52 -4.10
CA ASP A 37 -6.92 6.81 -2.83
C ASP A 37 -6.97 5.30 -2.98
N PHE A 38 -6.54 4.74 -4.13
CA PHE A 38 -6.43 3.30 -4.38
C PHE A 38 -5.70 2.52 -3.28
N TRP A 39 -4.80 3.19 -2.57
CA TRP A 39 -4.02 2.59 -1.48
C TRP A 39 -4.90 2.16 -0.30
N LYS A 40 -6.12 2.69 -0.17
CA LYS A 40 -7.10 2.27 0.84
C LYS A 40 -7.65 0.87 0.59
N ASP A 41 -7.49 0.36 -0.63
CA ASP A 41 -7.92 -0.99 -0.99
C ASP A 41 -6.89 -2.05 -0.56
N PHE A 42 -5.70 -1.63 -0.07
CA PHE A 42 -4.69 -2.51 0.51
C PHE A 42 -4.94 -2.64 2.00
N ASP A 43 -5.11 -3.89 2.46
CA ASP A 43 -5.19 -4.18 3.89
C ASP A 43 -3.79 -4.48 4.43
N VAL A 44 -3.40 -3.80 5.51
CA VAL A 44 -2.08 -3.96 6.14
C VAL A 44 -2.28 -4.40 7.58
N GLN A 45 -1.82 -5.60 7.88
CA GLN A 45 -1.86 -6.17 9.21
C GLN A 45 -0.43 -6.32 9.74
N VAL A 46 -0.20 -5.85 10.96
CA VAL A 46 1.07 -6.05 11.67
C VAL A 46 0.85 -6.97 12.86
N SER A 47 1.77 -7.91 13.07
CA SER A 47 1.81 -8.76 14.26
C SER A 47 3.20 -8.84 14.86
N SER A 48 3.27 -9.24 16.13
CA SER A 48 4.49 -9.57 16.87
C SER A 48 4.27 -10.93 17.50
N GLY A 49 4.97 -11.96 17.01
CA GLY A 49 4.59 -13.35 17.24
C GLY A 49 3.13 -13.60 16.85
N ASP A 50 2.35 -14.21 17.74
CA ASP A 50 0.93 -14.50 17.51
C ASP A 50 -0.01 -13.30 17.76
N GLN A 51 0.53 -12.16 18.23
CA GLN A 51 -0.29 -11.01 18.61
C GLN A 51 -0.48 -10.06 17.43
N LYS A 52 -1.72 -9.91 16.95
CA LYS A 52 -2.10 -8.84 16.02
C LYS A 52 -2.09 -7.48 16.72
N LEU A 53 -1.38 -6.52 16.13
CA LEU A 53 -1.21 -5.19 16.67
C LEU A 53 -2.14 -4.19 15.99
N ARG A 54 -2.55 -3.17 16.74
CA ARG A 54 -3.27 -2.01 16.20
C ARG A 54 -2.39 -0.77 16.28
N PRO A 55 -2.30 0.02 15.21
CA PRO A 55 -1.55 1.26 15.24
C PRO A 55 -2.25 2.28 16.13
N ILE A 56 -1.45 3.11 16.80
CA ILE A 56 -1.90 4.32 17.50
C ILE A 56 -2.36 5.35 16.46
N SER A 57 -1.66 5.44 15.33
CA SER A 57 -2.03 6.26 14.19
C SER A 57 -1.63 5.62 12.87
N SER A 58 -2.45 5.82 11.84
CA SER A 58 -2.20 5.40 10.47
C SER A 58 -2.38 6.57 9.52
N TYR A 59 -1.44 6.75 8.59
CA TYR A 59 -1.49 7.77 7.56
C TYR A 59 -1.15 7.15 6.21
N GLY A 60 -1.82 7.60 5.15
CA GLY A 60 -1.58 7.15 3.79
C GLY A 60 -1.63 8.30 2.81
N ARG A 61 -0.75 8.26 1.79
CA ARG A 61 -0.78 9.22 0.69
C ARG A 61 -0.35 8.58 -0.64
N PRO A 62 -0.91 9.02 -1.77
CA PRO A 62 -0.37 8.69 -3.08
C PRO A 62 1.03 9.30 -3.27
N ASN A 63 1.84 8.63 -4.08
CA ASN A 63 3.11 9.13 -4.57
C ASN A 63 2.95 9.55 -6.04
N PHE A 64 3.60 10.66 -6.41
CA PHE A 64 3.56 11.18 -7.77
C PHE A 64 4.97 11.35 -8.34
N GLY A 65 5.12 11.08 -9.63
CA GLY A 65 6.25 11.53 -10.44
C GLY A 65 5.78 12.64 -11.36
N CYS A 66 6.37 13.83 -11.23
CA CYS A 66 6.05 14.98 -12.08
C CYS A 66 7.24 15.25 -13.02
N SER A 67 6.95 15.60 -14.27
CA SER A 67 7.98 16.05 -15.22
C SER A 67 7.87 17.56 -15.42
N GLU A 68 8.94 18.22 -15.85
CA GLU A 68 8.93 19.68 -16.07
C GLU A 68 7.98 20.09 -17.23
N GLU A 69 7.85 19.23 -18.24
CA GLU A 69 7.06 19.48 -19.45
C GLU A 69 5.68 18.79 -19.44
N GLY A 70 5.41 17.96 -18.45
CA GLY A 70 4.24 17.08 -18.41
C GLY A 70 3.72 16.87 -16.99
N GLY A 71 2.39 16.79 -16.85
CA GLY A 71 1.72 16.70 -15.56
C GLY A 71 2.17 15.55 -14.66
N CYS A 72 1.66 15.52 -13.44
CA CYS A 72 2.03 14.50 -12.46
C CYS A 72 1.27 13.19 -12.70
N ILE A 73 2.00 12.08 -12.72
CA ILE A 73 1.44 10.72 -12.78
C ILE A 73 1.60 10.03 -11.43
N LEU A 74 0.63 9.21 -11.06
CA LEU A 74 0.76 8.35 -9.87
C LEU A 74 1.89 7.34 -10.09
N THR A 75 2.71 7.12 -9.07
CA THR A 75 3.80 6.12 -9.10
C THR A 75 3.61 5.04 -8.03
N GLY A 76 2.65 5.23 -7.13
CA GLY A 76 2.39 4.33 -6.02
C GLY A 76 1.78 5.06 -4.83
N ALA A 77 2.04 4.57 -3.62
CA ALA A 77 1.60 5.16 -2.38
C ALA A 77 2.55 4.87 -1.21
N THR A 78 2.52 5.71 -0.19
CA THR A 78 3.24 5.52 1.06
C THR A 78 2.26 5.47 2.21
N LEU A 79 2.28 4.36 2.95
CA LEU A 79 1.51 4.16 4.17
C LEU A 79 2.46 4.16 5.37
N GLN A 80 2.04 4.81 6.45
CA GLN A 80 2.78 4.91 7.70
C GLN A 80 1.88 4.50 8.86
N PHE A 81 2.41 3.62 9.70
CA PHE A 81 1.73 3.10 10.87
C PHE A 81 2.64 3.28 12.09
N ASP A 82 2.14 3.99 13.10
CA ASP A 82 2.86 4.20 14.36
C ASP A 82 2.23 3.33 15.45
N PHE A 83 3.05 2.53 16.14
CA PHE A 83 2.64 1.57 17.18
C PHE A 83 3.36 1.85 18.51
N SER A 84 2.77 1.37 19.63
CA SER A 84 3.52 1.25 20.90
C SER A 84 4.73 0.33 20.69
N VAL A 85 5.81 0.56 21.42
CA VAL A 85 7.03 -0.27 21.33
C VAL A 85 6.92 -1.52 22.19
N GLU A 86 6.11 -1.48 23.26
CA GLU A 86 5.98 -2.57 24.24
C GLU A 86 5.60 -3.92 23.61
N PRO A 87 4.69 -4.00 22.62
CA PRO A 87 4.32 -5.28 22.00
C PRO A 87 5.42 -5.90 21.13
N PHE A 88 6.46 -5.14 20.78
CA PHE A 88 7.61 -5.62 20.01
C PHE A 88 8.76 -6.09 20.91
N ALA A 89 8.50 -6.33 22.20
CA ALA A 89 9.51 -6.82 23.15
C ALA A 89 10.18 -8.12 22.67
N SER A 90 9.42 -8.98 21.99
CA SER A 90 9.83 -10.27 21.40
C SER A 90 10.93 -10.19 20.34
N GLY A 91 11.29 -8.98 19.86
CA GLY A 91 12.36 -8.82 18.88
C GLY A 91 11.95 -9.15 17.45
N SER A 92 10.67 -9.37 17.15
CA SER A 92 10.20 -9.66 15.80
C SER A 92 8.94 -8.87 15.44
N ALA A 93 8.74 -8.64 14.15
CA ALA A 93 7.50 -8.11 13.59
C ALA A 93 7.19 -8.77 12.25
N THR A 94 5.94 -9.17 12.06
CA THR A 94 5.43 -9.64 10.77
C THR A 94 4.50 -8.59 10.20
N VAL A 95 4.63 -8.29 8.91
CA VAL A 95 3.79 -7.36 8.17
C VAL A 95 3.17 -8.10 7.01
N ASP A 96 1.85 -8.25 7.05
CA ASP A 96 1.04 -8.78 5.97
C ASP A 96 0.41 -7.63 5.19
N VAL A 97 0.54 -7.67 3.87
CA VAL A 97 -0.10 -6.73 2.94
C VAL A 97 -0.97 -7.53 2.00
N LEU A 98 -2.29 -7.32 2.07
CA LEU A 98 -3.27 -7.93 1.18
C LEU A 98 -3.65 -6.90 0.11
N PRO A 99 -3.20 -7.07 -1.15
CA PRO A 99 -3.66 -6.25 -2.25
C PRO A 99 -5.09 -6.65 -2.65
N PRO A 100 -5.87 -5.73 -3.26
CA PRO A 100 -7.22 -6.03 -3.72
C PRO A 100 -7.26 -7.11 -4.82
N GLU A 101 -6.13 -7.37 -5.48
CA GLU A 101 -5.97 -8.44 -6.48
C GLU A 101 -5.89 -9.84 -5.87
N GLY A 102 -5.61 -9.94 -4.56
CA GLY A 102 -5.81 -11.15 -3.76
C GLY A 102 -4.57 -11.87 -3.26
N ASP A 103 -3.40 -11.71 -3.89
CA ASP A 103 -2.19 -12.43 -3.48
C ASP A 103 -1.47 -11.69 -2.33
N PRO A 104 -1.49 -12.21 -1.08
CA PRO A 104 -0.87 -11.54 0.06
C PRO A 104 0.66 -11.55 -0.04
N VAL A 105 1.27 -10.49 0.49
CA VAL A 105 2.71 -10.39 0.69
C VAL A 105 2.99 -10.32 2.19
N THR A 106 3.73 -11.30 2.70
CA THR A 106 4.16 -11.37 4.11
C THR A 106 5.64 -11.06 4.21
N LEU A 107 5.99 -10.18 5.15
CA LEU A 107 7.36 -9.76 5.43
C LEU A 107 7.65 -9.93 6.92
N ASP A 108 8.68 -10.69 7.24
CA ASP A 108 9.18 -10.85 8.60
C ASP A 108 10.40 -9.96 8.85
N PHE A 109 10.38 -9.26 9.98
CA PHE A 109 11.45 -8.37 10.42
C PHE A 109 12.01 -8.88 11.74
N ASP A 110 13.31 -9.14 11.74
CA ASP A 110 14.09 -9.33 12.96
C ASP A 110 14.53 -7.96 13.50
N LEU A 111 14.04 -7.63 14.69
CA LEU A 111 14.29 -6.37 15.38
C LEU A 111 15.40 -6.48 16.42
N ASP A 112 15.88 -7.69 16.75
CA ASP A 112 16.98 -7.86 17.70
C ASP A 112 18.29 -7.31 17.14
N HIS A 113 18.44 -7.31 15.81
CA HIS A 113 19.57 -6.68 15.12
C HIS A 113 19.42 -5.17 14.93
N LEU A 114 18.29 -4.58 15.31
CA LEU A 114 17.99 -3.14 15.19
C LEU A 114 17.99 -2.42 16.54
N ARG A 115 18.21 -3.14 17.64
CA ARG A 115 18.30 -2.61 19.01
C ARG A 115 19.72 -2.19 19.39
#